data_AF-A0A7G1P9G1-F1
#
_entry.id   AF-A0A7G1P9G1-F1
#
_cell.length_a   1.000
_cell.length_b   1.000
_cell.length_c   1.000
_cell.angle_alpha   90.00
_cell.angle_beta   90.00
_cell.angle_gamma   90.00
#
_symmetry.space_group_name_H-M   'P 1'
#
loop_
_entity.id
_entity.type
_entity.pdbx_description
1 polymer ?
#
loop_
_entity_poly.entity_id
_entity_poly.type
_entity_poly.pdbx_seq_one_letter_code
_entity_poly.pdbx_strand_id
1 'polypeptide(L)'
;MFPAVRVSVTYAVHLRSAPPYAGFRIQGTPIRLHTLAHRLRRLPPSCGSVRLVGVDGHAGSGKSTFADCLAGALGGVPVLRLDDIATHDELFAWTGRLLREVVEPLGRGETARYRPYDWRRRDFGPARALPPAPVILVEGVGAGRRALRPHLAQLLWMETPPEDAWARGRRRDGSAQSDFWERWVPAERRHFADDPSEPFADHLVRQCSDGYEVLPRTTGTPVR
;
A
#
# COMPACT_ATOMS: atom_id res chain seq x y z
N MET A 1 27.16 16.84 27.12
CA MET A 1 26.08 17.06 28.10
C MET A 1 24.98 17.82 27.39
N PHE A 2 23.83 17.19 27.15
CA PHE A 2 22.60 17.83 26.65
C PHE A 2 22.02 18.77 27.73
N PRO A 3 21.14 19.69 27.34
CA PRO A 3 19.73 19.33 27.48
C PRO A 3 18.93 19.49 26.17
N ALA A 4 18.00 18.54 26.02
CA ALA A 4 16.96 18.50 25.02
C ALA A 4 15.86 19.51 25.35
N VAL A 5 15.35 20.21 24.33
CA VAL A 5 14.08 20.93 24.42
C VAL A 5 13.02 20.10 23.70
N ARG A 6 12.11 19.53 24.49
CA ARG A 6 10.84 18.96 24.02
C ARG A 6 9.93 20.11 23.58
N VAL A 7 9.47 20.08 22.34
CA VAL A 7 8.27 20.84 21.95
C VAL A 7 7.13 19.85 21.82
N SER A 8 6.26 19.84 22.82
CA SER A 8 4.93 19.22 22.75
C SER A 8 4.01 20.18 21.99
N VAL A 9 3.38 19.73 20.90
CA VAL A 9 2.26 20.47 20.31
C VAL A 9 0.99 19.67 20.57
N THR A 10 0.21 20.19 21.51
CA THR A 10 -1.16 19.77 21.80
C THR A 10 -2.09 20.53 20.86
N TYR A 11 -2.80 19.85 19.97
CA TYR A 11 -3.99 20.42 19.33
C TYR A 11 -5.24 19.86 20.00
N ALA A 12 -5.93 20.72 20.74
CA ALA A 12 -7.32 20.54 21.12
C ALA A 12 -8.19 20.90 19.91
N VAL A 13 -9.00 19.96 19.41
CA VAL A 13 -10.08 20.26 18.46
C VAL A 13 -11.39 20.10 19.21
N HIS A 14 -12.14 21.20 19.29
CA HIS A 14 -13.51 21.24 19.78
C HIS A 14 -14.39 20.26 19.01
N LEU A 15 -15.12 19.42 19.75
CA LEU A 15 -16.22 18.60 19.27
C LEU A 15 -17.33 19.50 18.72
N ARG A 16 -17.63 19.36 17.42
CA ARG A 16 -18.97 19.63 16.88
C ARG A 16 -19.54 18.31 16.38
N SER A 17 -20.71 17.99 16.89
CA SER A 17 -21.46 16.77 16.64
C SER A 17 -21.75 16.58 15.14
N ALA A 18 -21.43 15.39 14.62
CA ALA A 18 -21.88 14.90 13.31
C ALA A 18 -23.08 13.94 13.48
N PRO A 19 -24.02 13.87 12.53
CA PRO A 19 -25.23 13.04 12.62
C PRO A 19 -24.95 11.54 12.47
N PRO A 20 -25.89 10.65 12.86
CA PRO A 20 -25.60 9.23 13.03
C PRO A 20 -25.71 8.49 11.69
N TYR A 21 -24.59 8.17 11.07
CA TYR A 21 -24.53 6.95 10.25
C TYR A 21 -24.33 5.79 11.21
N ALA A 22 -25.39 5.00 11.41
CA ALA A 22 -25.34 3.72 12.12
C ALA A 22 -24.48 2.73 11.33
N GLY A 23 -23.17 2.88 11.40
CA GLY A 23 -22.19 1.93 10.90
C GLY A 23 -22.03 0.81 11.92
N PHE A 24 -22.39 -0.41 11.53
CA PHE A 24 -22.12 -1.63 12.28
C PHE A 24 -20.66 -1.65 12.75
N ARG A 25 -20.42 -1.65 14.07
CA ARG A 25 -19.08 -1.91 14.61
C ARG A 25 -18.76 -3.37 14.31
N ILE A 26 -17.86 -3.63 13.37
CA ILE A 26 -17.24 -4.94 13.25
C ILE A 26 -16.41 -5.14 14.52
N GLN A 27 -16.94 -5.89 15.49
CA GLN A 27 -16.24 -6.32 16.70
C GLN A 27 -15.24 -7.42 16.32
N GLY A 28 -14.14 -7.04 15.68
CA GLY A 28 -12.95 -7.86 15.56
C GLY A 28 -11.89 -7.36 16.53
N THR A 29 -11.24 -8.25 17.26
CA THR A 29 -10.05 -7.87 18.04
C THR A 29 -8.99 -7.34 17.06
N PRO A 30 -8.46 -6.12 17.26
CA PRO A 30 -7.36 -5.59 16.48
C PRO A 30 -6.23 -6.60 16.32
N ILE A 31 -5.95 -7.05 15.10
CA ILE A 31 -4.72 -7.79 14.84
C ILE A 31 -3.58 -6.78 14.92
N ARG A 32 -2.79 -6.89 15.99
CA ARG A 32 -1.56 -6.11 16.13
C ARG A 32 -0.59 -6.46 15.01
N LEU A 33 0.25 -5.50 14.63
CA LEU A 33 1.22 -5.63 13.55
C LEU A 33 2.13 -6.88 13.67
N HIS A 34 2.55 -7.22 14.88
CA HIS A 34 3.36 -8.43 15.13
C HIS A 34 2.58 -9.72 14.84
N THR A 35 1.28 -9.77 15.15
CA THR A 35 0.42 -10.91 14.85
C THR A 35 0.22 -11.06 13.35
N LEU A 36 0.03 -9.95 12.63
CA LEU A 36 0.00 -9.95 11.16
C LEU A 36 1.32 -10.48 10.60
N ALA A 37 2.46 -9.94 11.04
CA ALA A 37 3.78 -10.38 10.58
C ALA A 37 4.01 -11.88 10.80
N HIS A 38 3.63 -12.41 11.97
CA HIS A 38 3.72 -13.85 12.26
C HIS A 38 2.84 -14.69 11.33
N ARG A 39 1.62 -14.23 11.03
CA ARG A 39 0.72 -14.91 10.09
C ARG A 39 1.29 -14.91 8.66
N LEU A 40 1.77 -13.76 8.18
CA LEU A 40 2.33 -13.63 6.85
C LEU A 40 3.53 -14.57 6.64
N ARG A 41 4.42 -14.72 7.63
CA ARG A 41 5.54 -15.67 7.56
C ARG A 41 5.12 -17.14 7.37
N ARG A 42 3.89 -17.49 7.76
CA ARG A 42 3.36 -18.86 7.73
C ARG A 42 2.46 -19.15 6.52
N LEU A 43 2.16 -18.16 5.69
CA LEU A 43 1.43 -18.39 4.44
C LEU A 43 2.20 -19.35 3.52
N PRO A 44 1.55 -20.06 2.60
CA PRO A 44 2.28 -20.69 1.50
C PRO A 44 2.95 -19.62 0.62
N PRO A 45 4.13 -19.88 0.04
CA PRO A 45 4.68 -19.04 -1.03
C PRO A 45 3.70 -18.90 -2.20
N SER A 46 3.76 -17.76 -2.90
CA SER A 46 2.86 -17.41 -4.02
C SER A 46 3.59 -17.01 -5.31
N CYS A 47 4.90 -16.77 -5.22
CA CYS A 47 5.73 -16.35 -6.34
C CYS A 47 7.09 -17.07 -6.21
N GLY A 48 7.15 -18.31 -6.72
CA GLY A 48 8.29 -19.19 -6.45
C GLY A 48 8.40 -19.52 -4.96
N SER A 49 9.56 -19.25 -4.35
CA SER A 49 9.76 -19.39 -2.90
C SER A 49 9.31 -18.17 -2.09
N VAL A 50 8.88 -17.09 -2.75
CA VAL A 50 8.52 -15.81 -2.14
C VAL A 50 7.03 -15.77 -1.78
N ARG A 51 6.71 -15.18 -0.63
CA ARG A 51 5.36 -14.71 -0.30
C ARG A 51 5.25 -13.25 -0.71
N LEU A 52 4.59 -13.00 -1.83
CA LEU A 52 4.40 -11.63 -2.30
C LEU A 52 3.14 -11.06 -1.63
N VAL A 53 3.28 -9.97 -0.87
CA VAL A 53 2.15 -9.38 -0.14
C VAL A 53 1.87 -8.00 -0.70
N GLY A 54 0.66 -7.81 -1.23
CA GLY A 54 0.21 -6.53 -1.77
C GLY A 54 -0.34 -5.62 -0.68
N VAL A 55 0.02 -4.34 -0.71
CA VAL A 55 -0.54 -3.27 0.13
C VAL A 55 -1.08 -2.17 -0.78
N ASP A 56 -2.39 -2.16 -0.99
CA ASP A 56 -3.09 -1.24 -1.88
C ASP A 56 -4.02 -0.28 -1.10
N GLY A 57 -4.60 0.70 -1.76
CA GLY A 57 -5.39 1.78 -1.18
C GLY A 57 -5.15 3.11 -1.89
N HIS A 58 -6.02 4.09 -1.68
CA HIS A 58 -5.93 5.42 -2.32
C HIS A 58 -4.62 6.18 -2.04
N ALA A 59 -4.14 6.99 -2.97
CA ALA A 59 -3.00 7.88 -2.72
C ALA A 59 -3.26 8.77 -1.49
N GLY A 60 -2.27 8.83 -0.58
CA GLY A 60 -2.42 9.50 0.72
C GLY A 60 -3.12 8.69 1.83
N SER A 61 -3.47 7.43 1.58
CA SER A 61 -4.09 6.55 2.60
C SER A 61 -3.15 6.11 3.72
N GLY A 62 -1.83 6.21 3.53
CA GLY A 62 -0.82 5.78 4.52
C GLY A 62 -0.14 4.44 4.23
N LYS A 63 -0.37 3.84 3.04
CA LYS A 63 0.25 2.57 2.59
C LYS A 63 1.76 2.50 2.85
N SER A 64 2.52 3.50 2.42
CA SER A 64 3.99 3.47 2.52
C SER A 64 4.44 3.41 3.98
N THR A 65 3.83 4.20 4.87
CA THR A 65 4.09 4.15 6.32
C THR A 65 3.73 2.80 6.91
N PHE A 66 2.57 2.25 6.56
CA PHE A 66 2.14 0.93 7.02
C PHE A 66 3.08 -0.18 6.53
N ALA A 67 3.47 -0.14 5.25
CA ALA A 67 4.38 -1.10 4.63
C ALA A 67 5.76 -1.07 5.31
N ASP A 68 6.29 0.11 5.64
CA ASP A 68 7.56 0.25 6.35
C ASP A 68 7.50 -0.33 7.78
N CYS A 69 6.41 -0.03 8.50
CA CYS A 69 6.18 -0.63 9.82
C CYS A 69 6.08 -2.16 9.72
N LEU A 70 5.31 -2.68 8.76
CA LEU A 70 5.14 -4.11 8.54
C LEU A 70 6.46 -4.79 8.14
N ALA A 71 7.26 -4.14 7.29
CA ALA A 71 8.57 -4.63 6.90
C ALA A 71 9.50 -4.76 8.12
N GLY A 72 9.50 -3.75 9.00
CA GLY A 72 10.23 -3.80 10.28
C GLY A 72 9.77 -4.96 11.17
N ALA A 73 8.46 -5.14 11.34
CA ALA A 73 7.91 -6.25 12.12
C ALA A 73 8.21 -7.64 11.51
N LEU A 74 8.40 -7.69 10.18
CA LEU A 74 8.83 -8.88 9.45
C LEU A 74 10.35 -9.11 9.49
N GLY A 75 11.12 -8.26 10.16
CA GLY A 75 12.59 -8.40 10.28
C GLY A 75 13.36 -7.68 9.18
N GLY A 76 12.82 -6.59 8.64
CA GLY A 76 13.48 -5.77 7.62
C GLY A 76 13.36 -6.34 6.21
N VAL A 77 12.23 -6.95 5.87
CA VAL A 77 12.01 -7.52 4.53
C VAL A 77 11.96 -6.44 3.45
N PRO A 78 12.25 -6.77 2.18
CA PRO A 78 12.18 -5.80 1.08
C PRO A 78 10.77 -5.25 0.85
N VAL A 79 10.70 -3.96 0.50
CA VAL A 79 9.49 -3.27 0.05
C VAL A 79 9.73 -2.75 -1.37
N LEU A 80 8.97 -3.27 -2.33
CA LEU A 80 8.89 -2.76 -3.69
C LEU A 80 7.78 -1.70 -3.75
N ARG A 81 8.16 -0.46 -4.08
CA ARG A 81 7.21 0.64 -4.22
C ARG A 81 6.78 0.74 -5.68
N LEU A 82 5.48 0.75 -5.94
CA LEU A 82 4.96 0.90 -7.31
C LEU A 82 5.25 2.28 -7.89
N ASP A 83 5.52 3.28 -7.06
CA ASP A 83 6.02 4.58 -7.49
C ASP A 83 7.41 4.46 -8.16
N ASP A 84 8.22 3.45 -7.83
CA ASP A 84 9.47 3.18 -8.55
C ASP A 84 9.20 2.62 -9.96
N ILE A 85 8.02 2.07 -10.20
CA ILE A 85 7.67 1.37 -11.45
C ILE A 85 6.79 2.24 -12.33
N ALA A 86 5.84 2.99 -11.78
CA ALA A 86 4.99 3.91 -12.51
C ALA A 86 5.80 5.10 -13.06
N THR A 87 5.34 5.68 -14.16
CA THR A 87 5.97 6.85 -14.78
C THR A 87 4.93 7.94 -15.01
N HIS A 88 5.38 9.12 -15.49
CA HIS A 88 4.43 10.18 -15.87
C HIS A 88 3.52 9.77 -17.02
N ASP A 89 4.03 8.96 -17.95
CA ASP A 89 3.30 8.48 -19.13
C ASP A 89 2.48 7.22 -18.83
N GLU A 90 2.93 6.45 -17.83
CA GLU A 90 2.34 5.17 -17.42
C GLU A 90 1.98 5.21 -15.93
N LEU A 91 1.04 6.07 -15.52
CA LEU A 91 0.55 6.08 -14.12
C LEU A 91 0.02 4.69 -13.71
N PHE A 92 -0.61 4.00 -14.66
CA PHE A 92 -1.34 2.77 -14.47
C PHE A 92 -1.14 1.74 -15.60
N ALA A 93 -0.22 2.01 -16.55
CA ALA A 93 0.07 1.13 -17.68
C ALA A 93 1.35 0.28 -17.49
N TRP A 94 1.86 0.20 -16.25
CA TRP A 94 3.14 -0.41 -15.93
C TRP A 94 3.10 -1.94 -15.65
N THR A 95 1.92 -2.56 -15.59
CA THR A 95 1.75 -3.97 -15.17
C THR A 95 2.66 -4.93 -15.92
N GLY A 96 2.73 -4.81 -17.25
CA GLY A 96 3.56 -5.69 -18.07
C GLY A 96 5.06 -5.58 -17.76
N ARG A 97 5.53 -4.36 -17.44
CA ARG A 97 6.92 -4.16 -16.99
C ARG A 97 7.17 -4.81 -15.64
N LEU A 98 6.27 -4.60 -14.67
CA LEU A 98 6.40 -5.22 -13.34
C LEU A 98 6.44 -6.74 -13.41
N LEU A 99 5.57 -7.35 -14.23
CA LEU A 99 5.54 -8.80 -14.40
C LEU A 99 6.88 -9.33 -14.94
N ARG A 100 7.37 -8.77 -16.04
CA ARG A 100 8.61 -9.21 -16.68
C ARG A 100 9.87 -8.95 -15.84
N GLU A 101 9.97 -7.78 -15.22
CA GLU A 101 11.20 -7.36 -14.52
C GLU A 101 11.29 -7.88 -13.08
N VAL A 102 10.13 -8.19 -12.46
CA VAL A 102 10.07 -8.54 -11.05
C VAL A 102 9.36 -9.87 -10.78
N VAL A 103 8.08 -9.99 -11.16
CA VAL A 103 7.28 -11.14 -10.73
C VAL A 103 7.77 -12.44 -11.37
N GLU A 104 8.03 -12.44 -12.67
CA GLU A 104 8.52 -13.61 -13.40
C GLU A 104 9.88 -14.10 -12.90
N PRO A 105 10.93 -13.26 -12.73
CA PRO A 105 12.20 -13.68 -12.12
C PRO A 105 12.03 -14.24 -10.70
N LEU A 106 11.29 -13.55 -9.83
CA LEU A 106 11.05 -14.05 -8.47
C LEU A 106 10.32 -15.41 -8.48
N GLY A 107 9.38 -15.58 -9.41
CA GLY A 107 8.66 -16.83 -9.66
C GLY A 107 9.58 -18.00 -10.02
N ARG A 108 10.69 -17.71 -10.72
CA ARG A 108 11.75 -18.69 -11.04
C ARG A 108 12.82 -18.82 -9.94
N GLY A 109 12.71 -18.09 -8.83
CA GLY A 109 13.72 -18.04 -7.78
C GLY A 109 14.96 -17.23 -8.16
N GLU A 110 14.87 -16.39 -9.18
CA GLU A 110 15.96 -15.54 -9.67
C GLU A 110 15.92 -14.16 -9.03
N THR A 111 17.06 -13.45 -9.05
CA THR A 111 17.11 -12.04 -8.63
C THR A 111 16.45 -11.16 -9.70
N ALA A 112 15.34 -10.52 -9.32
CA ALA A 112 14.70 -9.49 -10.12
C ALA A 112 15.59 -8.26 -10.27
N ARG A 113 15.44 -7.54 -11.38
CA ARG A 113 16.15 -6.29 -11.65
C ARG A 113 15.20 -5.32 -12.33
N TYR A 114 14.94 -4.19 -11.66
CA TYR A 114 14.06 -3.14 -12.16
C TYR A 114 14.78 -1.80 -12.11
N ARG A 115 14.34 -0.85 -12.93
CA ARG A 115 14.88 0.52 -12.91
C ARG A 115 13.87 1.44 -12.21
N PRO A 116 14.21 2.01 -11.04
CA PRO A 116 13.33 2.97 -10.38
C PRO A 116 13.16 4.23 -11.24
N TYR A 117 11.93 4.70 -11.38
CA TYR A 117 11.62 5.95 -12.05
C TYR A 117 11.80 7.14 -11.09
N ASP A 118 12.63 8.11 -11.48
CA ASP A 118 12.80 9.36 -10.74
C ASP A 118 11.75 10.38 -11.22
N TRP A 119 10.74 10.62 -10.38
CA TRP A 119 9.65 11.54 -10.70
C TRP A 119 10.09 13.00 -10.86
N ARG A 120 11.20 13.42 -10.25
CA ARG A 120 11.73 14.78 -10.38
C ARG A 120 12.51 14.93 -11.68
N ARG A 121 13.37 13.96 -11.99
CA ARG A 121 14.19 13.97 -13.21
C ARG A 121 13.44 13.51 -14.45
N ARG A 122 12.28 12.88 -14.27
CA ARG A 122 11.45 12.26 -15.31
C ARG A 122 12.22 11.25 -16.15
N ASP A 123 13.04 10.44 -15.49
CA ASP A 123 13.89 9.44 -16.14
C ASP A 123 14.10 8.25 -15.20
N PHE A 124 14.49 7.12 -15.77
CA PHE A 124 14.82 5.91 -15.05
C PHE A 124 16.25 5.97 -14.51
N GLY A 125 16.38 5.74 -13.20
CA GLY A 125 17.65 5.54 -12.54
C GLY A 125 18.38 4.26 -12.94
N PRO A 126 19.54 3.99 -12.31
CA PRO A 126 20.26 2.73 -12.48
C PRO A 126 19.42 1.54 -12.00
N ALA A 127 19.65 0.37 -12.60
CA ALA A 127 18.95 -0.85 -12.23
C ALA A 127 19.23 -1.24 -10.77
N ARG A 128 18.18 -1.60 -10.03
CA ARG A 128 18.22 -2.09 -8.66
C ARG A 128 17.92 -3.58 -8.65
N ALA A 129 18.75 -4.34 -7.92
CA ALA A 129 18.52 -5.76 -7.69
C ALA A 129 17.51 -5.97 -6.56
N LEU A 130 16.60 -6.93 -6.75
CA LEU A 130 15.67 -7.42 -5.76
C LEU A 130 15.80 -8.96 -5.68
N PRO A 131 16.69 -9.47 -4.82
CA PRO A 131 16.83 -10.92 -4.65
C PRO A 131 15.57 -11.52 -4.00
N PRO A 132 15.26 -12.81 -4.25
CA PRO A 132 14.20 -13.50 -3.54
C PRO A 132 14.38 -13.42 -2.02
N ALA A 133 13.28 -13.20 -1.30
CA ALA A 133 13.23 -13.20 0.15
C ALA A 133 11.99 -13.99 0.62
N PRO A 134 11.97 -14.51 1.86
CA PRO A 134 10.81 -15.28 2.35
C PRO A 134 9.46 -14.55 2.25
N VAL A 135 9.49 -13.22 2.40
CA VAL A 135 8.37 -12.30 2.18
C VAL A 135 8.91 -11.07 1.44
N ILE A 136 8.17 -10.56 0.46
CA ILE A 136 8.40 -9.25 -0.17
C ILE A 136 7.08 -8.48 -0.14
N LEU A 137 7.11 -7.22 0.30
CA LEU A 137 5.95 -6.34 0.23
C LEU A 137 5.94 -5.60 -1.11
N VAL A 138 4.79 -5.52 -1.75
CA VAL A 138 4.55 -4.64 -2.92
C VAL A 138 3.53 -3.60 -2.48
N GLU A 139 3.91 -2.33 -2.48
CA GLU A 139 3.05 -1.25 -1.99
C GLU A 139 2.85 -0.18 -3.06
N GLY A 140 1.62 0.33 -3.12
CA GLY A 140 1.27 1.45 -4.00
C GLY A 140 -0.11 1.27 -4.61
N VAL A 141 -0.58 2.32 -5.28
CA VAL A 141 -1.89 2.29 -5.93
C VAL A 141 -1.86 1.30 -7.09
N GLY A 142 -2.69 0.26 -6.99
CA GLY A 142 -2.71 -0.85 -7.96
C GLY A 142 -1.91 -2.08 -7.54
N ALA A 143 -1.38 -2.15 -6.31
CA ALA A 143 -0.78 -3.38 -5.79
C ALA A 143 -1.76 -4.56 -5.72
N GLY A 144 -3.07 -4.30 -5.75
CA GLY A 144 -4.15 -5.28 -5.79
C GLY A 144 -4.76 -5.49 -7.17
N ARG A 145 -4.11 -5.06 -8.25
CA ARG A 145 -4.57 -5.28 -9.64
C ARG A 145 -4.87 -6.73 -9.94
N ARG A 146 -5.89 -6.99 -10.78
CA ARG A 146 -6.28 -8.34 -11.21
C ARG A 146 -5.11 -9.16 -11.75
N ALA A 147 -4.20 -8.54 -12.50
CA ALA A 147 -3.02 -9.21 -13.05
C ALA A 147 -1.98 -9.61 -12.01
N LEU A 148 -1.96 -8.96 -10.84
CA LEU A 148 -1.03 -9.28 -9.74
C LEU A 148 -1.60 -10.31 -8.78
N ARG A 149 -2.93 -10.32 -8.55
CA ARG A 149 -3.60 -11.21 -7.59
C ARG A 149 -3.16 -12.69 -7.67
N PRO A 150 -2.99 -13.32 -8.86
CA PRO A 150 -2.53 -14.71 -8.95
C PRO A 150 -1.15 -14.97 -8.33
N HIS A 151 -0.34 -13.92 -8.16
CA HIS A 151 1.01 -13.99 -7.61
C HIS A 151 1.09 -13.54 -6.14
N LEU A 152 -0.01 -13.04 -5.57
CA LEU A 152 -0.05 -12.57 -4.19
C LEU A 152 -0.38 -13.72 -3.23
N ALA A 153 0.38 -13.80 -2.14
CA ALA A 153 0.06 -14.66 -1.00
C ALA A 153 -1.03 -14.03 -0.14
N GLN A 154 -1.10 -12.70 -0.13
CA GLN A 154 -2.13 -11.92 0.55
C GLN A 154 -2.21 -10.51 -0.03
N LEU A 155 -3.42 -9.94 -0.09
CA LEU A 155 -3.69 -8.55 -0.43
C LEU A 155 -4.30 -7.82 0.77
N LEU A 156 -3.67 -6.71 1.15
CA LEU A 156 -4.09 -5.79 2.20
C LEU A 156 -4.60 -4.50 1.56
N TRP A 157 -5.78 -4.03 1.97
CA TRP A 157 -6.32 -2.74 1.55
C TRP A 157 -6.27 -1.73 2.68
N MET A 158 -5.67 -0.57 2.45
CA MET A 158 -5.72 0.56 3.39
C MET A 158 -7.10 1.20 3.38
N GLU A 159 -7.86 0.94 4.43
CA GLU A 159 -9.21 1.44 4.63
C GLU A 159 -9.17 2.93 5.00
N THR A 160 -9.36 3.78 4.00
CA THR A 160 -9.53 5.22 4.17
C THR A 160 -10.46 5.72 3.07
N PRO A 161 -11.49 6.53 3.41
CA PRO A 161 -12.29 7.22 2.40
C PRO A 161 -11.39 7.96 1.39
N PRO A 162 -11.64 7.84 0.08
CA PRO A 162 -10.77 8.41 -0.95
C PRO A 162 -10.56 9.92 -0.79
N GLU A 163 -11.61 10.67 -0.46
CA GLU A 163 -11.52 12.12 -0.28
C GLU A 163 -10.59 12.51 0.88
N ASP A 164 -10.63 11.75 1.98
CA ASP A 164 -9.75 11.96 3.13
C ASP A 164 -8.30 11.61 2.77
N ALA A 165 -8.09 10.52 2.03
CA ALA A 165 -6.77 10.09 1.57
C ALA A 165 -6.14 11.17 0.66
N TRP A 166 -6.87 11.63 -0.35
CA TRP A 166 -6.37 12.67 -1.25
C TRP A 166 -6.17 14.01 -0.55
N ALA A 167 -7.05 14.39 0.37
CA ALA A 167 -6.87 15.61 1.15
C ALA A 167 -5.60 15.54 2.01
N ARG A 168 -5.29 14.38 2.62
CA ARG A 168 -4.01 14.17 3.31
C ARG A 168 -2.82 14.25 2.36
N GLY A 169 -2.90 13.60 1.20
CA GLY A 169 -1.85 13.62 0.18
C GLY A 169 -1.54 15.04 -0.31
N ARG A 170 -2.57 15.80 -0.68
CA ARG A 170 -2.42 17.22 -1.09
C ARG A 170 -1.80 18.08 0.01
N ARG A 171 -2.21 17.91 1.27
CA ARG A 171 -1.62 18.66 2.40
C ARG A 171 -0.14 18.34 2.60
N ARG A 172 0.25 17.08 2.45
CA ARG A 172 1.64 16.64 2.58
C ARG A 172 2.51 17.19 1.45
N ASP A 173 2.00 17.16 0.23
CA ASP A 173 2.78 17.49 -0.98
C ASP A 173 2.83 19.00 -1.27
N GLY A 174 1.88 19.76 -0.73
CA GLY A 174 1.81 21.21 -0.85
C GLY A 174 1.31 21.70 -2.22
N SER A 175 1.12 23.02 -2.34
CA SER A 175 0.53 23.65 -3.53
C SER A 175 1.37 23.49 -4.80
N ALA A 176 2.68 23.28 -4.67
CA ALA A 176 3.58 23.05 -5.80
C ALA A 176 3.22 21.80 -6.61
N GLN A 177 2.45 20.86 -6.04
CA GLN A 177 2.04 19.61 -6.67
C GLN A 177 0.57 19.60 -7.12
N SER A 178 -0.09 20.77 -7.19
CA SER A 178 -1.52 20.87 -7.53
C SER A 178 -1.83 20.24 -8.89
N ASP A 179 -1.09 20.59 -9.94
CA ASP A 179 -1.25 20.03 -11.29
C ASP A 179 -1.08 18.51 -11.34
N PHE A 180 -0.21 17.96 -10.48
CA PHE A 180 -0.05 16.52 -10.34
C PHE A 180 -1.32 15.89 -9.76
N TRP A 181 -1.83 16.46 -8.66
CA TRP A 181 -3.04 15.96 -8.00
C TRP A 181 -4.29 16.09 -8.88
N GLU A 182 -4.38 17.14 -9.71
CA GLU A 182 -5.46 17.31 -10.70
C GLU A 182 -5.47 16.22 -11.76
N ARG A 183 -4.30 15.73 -12.18
CA ARG A 183 -4.19 14.58 -13.11
C ARG A 183 -4.34 13.24 -12.40
N TRP A 184 -3.81 13.13 -11.18
CA TRP A 184 -3.78 11.87 -10.43
C TRP A 184 -5.17 11.41 -10.00
N VAL A 185 -5.98 12.30 -9.41
CA VAL A 185 -7.28 11.91 -8.84
C VAL A 185 -8.21 11.29 -9.90
N PRO A 186 -8.41 11.89 -11.10
CA PRO A 186 -9.20 11.25 -12.16
C PRO A 186 -8.61 9.92 -12.63
N ALA A 187 -7.28 9.84 -12.77
CA ALA A 187 -6.61 8.62 -13.21
C ALA A 187 -6.78 7.47 -12.19
N GLU A 188 -6.64 7.76 -10.89
CA GLU A 188 -6.83 6.78 -9.82
C GLU A 188 -8.29 6.32 -9.73
N ARG A 189 -9.25 7.26 -9.83
CA ARG A 189 -10.67 6.91 -9.87
C ARG A 189 -10.98 5.96 -11.02
N ARG A 190 -10.48 6.28 -12.23
CA ARG A 190 -10.63 5.41 -13.40
C ARG A 190 -9.99 4.04 -13.16
N HIS A 191 -8.78 4.01 -12.62
CA HIS A 191 -8.10 2.76 -12.32
C HIS A 191 -8.94 1.85 -11.41
N PHE A 192 -9.45 2.34 -10.29
CA PHE A 192 -10.26 1.51 -9.38
C PHE A 192 -11.66 1.23 -9.90
N ALA A 193 -12.22 2.04 -10.79
CA ALA A 193 -13.45 1.71 -11.50
C ALA A 193 -13.24 0.54 -12.48
N ASP A 194 -12.13 0.53 -13.20
CA ASP A 194 -11.82 -0.47 -14.23
C ASP A 194 -11.25 -1.79 -13.64
N ASP A 195 -10.46 -1.71 -12.56
CA ASP A 195 -9.84 -2.86 -11.87
C ASP A 195 -9.84 -2.64 -10.35
N PRO A 196 -10.97 -2.86 -9.66
CA PRO A 196 -11.11 -2.58 -8.24
C PRO A 196 -10.28 -3.55 -7.40
N SER A 197 -9.42 -3.03 -6.51
CA SER A 197 -8.59 -3.85 -5.62
C SER A 197 -9.29 -4.19 -4.30
N GLU A 198 -10.00 -3.22 -3.70
CA GLU A 198 -10.67 -3.38 -2.41
C GLU A 198 -11.55 -4.64 -2.36
N PRO A 199 -12.39 -4.97 -3.36
CA PRO A 199 -13.26 -6.13 -3.31
C PRO A 199 -12.54 -7.49 -3.18
N PHE A 200 -11.26 -7.52 -3.53
CA PHE A 200 -10.43 -8.72 -3.58
C PHE A 200 -9.38 -8.76 -2.47
N ALA A 201 -9.34 -7.74 -1.60
CA ALA A 201 -8.46 -7.75 -0.45
C ALA A 201 -8.90 -8.81 0.56
N ASP A 202 -7.93 -9.60 1.05
CA ASP A 202 -8.14 -10.57 2.12
C ASP A 202 -8.45 -9.86 3.45
N HIS A 203 -7.84 -8.70 3.64
CA HIS A 203 -8.00 -7.89 4.84
C HIS A 203 -8.03 -6.40 4.57
N LEU A 204 -8.79 -5.70 5.41
CA LEU A 204 -8.80 -4.24 5.49
C LEU A 204 -7.85 -3.79 6.60
N VAL A 205 -7.11 -2.73 6.37
CA VAL A 205 -6.14 -2.15 7.30
C VAL A 205 -6.57 -0.73 7.63
N ARG A 206 -6.96 -0.50 8.89
CA ARG A 206 -7.33 0.82 9.38
C ARG A 206 -6.24 1.38 10.28
N GLN A 207 -5.88 2.63 10.06
CA GLN A 207 -5.01 3.37 10.97
C GLN A 207 -5.81 3.84 12.19
N CYS A 208 -5.29 3.59 13.39
CA CYS A 208 -5.86 4.03 14.67
C CYS A 208 -4.82 4.83 15.46
N SER A 209 -5.21 5.44 16.59
CA SER A 209 -4.31 6.26 17.42
C SER A 209 -3.04 5.52 17.86
N ASP A 210 -3.16 4.22 18.12
CA ASP A 210 -2.10 3.39 18.70
C ASP A 210 -1.49 2.40 17.70
N GLY A 211 -1.65 2.65 16.39
CA GLY A 211 -1.06 1.84 15.31
C GLY A 211 -2.07 1.45 14.23
N TYR A 212 -2.18 0.15 13.96
CA TYR A 212 -3.01 -0.38 12.89
C TYR A 212 -3.90 -1.53 13.38
N GLU A 213 -5.11 -1.57 12.85
CA GLU A 213 -6.03 -2.69 13.00
C GLU A 213 -6.19 -3.40 11.66
N VAL A 214 -6.04 -4.72 11.65
CA VAL A 214 -6.34 -5.54 10.48
C VAL A 214 -7.67 -6.23 10.73
N LEU A 215 -8.64 -5.92 9.88
CA LEU A 215 -10.00 -6.41 9.95
C LEU A 215 -10.19 -7.52 8.91
N PRO A 216 -10.94 -8.60 9.24
CA PRO A 216 -11.42 -9.49 8.19
C PRO A 216 -12.34 -8.70 7.27
N ARG A 217 -12.38 -9.07 5.99
CA ARG A 217 -13.47 -8.60 5.13
C ARG A 217 -14.77 -9.17 5.70
N THR A 218 -15.70 -8.31 6.11
CA THR A 218 -17.09 -8.75 6.31
C THR A 218 -17.58 -9.24 4.96
N THR A 219 -17.90 -10.53 4.87
CA THR A 219 -18.40 -11.19 3.66
C THR A 219 -19.73 -10.55 3.24
N GLY A 220 -19.66 -9.49 2.44
CA GLY A 220 -20.66 -9.19 1.43
C GLY A 220 -20.26 -9.95 0.17
N THR A 221 -21.15 -10.82 -0.28
CA THR A 221 -21.01 -11.82 -1.36
C THR A 221 -20.00 -11.46 -2.45
N PRO A 222 -19.04 -12.34 -2.80
CA PRO A 222 -18.19 -12.11 -3.96
C PRO A 222 -19.01 -12.19 -5.24
N VAL A 223 -18.97 -11.13 -6.04
CA VAL A 223 -19.34 -11.22 -7.46
C VAL A 223 -18.20 -12.00 -8.12
N ARG A 224 -18.53 -13.22 -8.56
CA ARG A 224 -17.64 -14.08 -9.34
C ARG A 224 -17.38 -13.48 -10.73
#